data_AF-A0AAW0B1L8-F1
#
_entry.id   AF-A0AAW0B1L8-F1
#
_cell.length_a   1.000
_cell.length_b   1.000
_cell.length_c   1.000
_cell.angle_alpha   90.00
_cell.angle_beta   90.00
_cell.angle_gamma   90.00
#
_symmetry.space_group_name_H-M   'P 1'
#
loop_
_entity.id
_entity.type
_entity.pdbx_description
1 polymer ?
#
loop_
_entity_poly.entity_id
_entity_poly.type
_entity_poly.pdbx_seq_one_letter_code
_entity_poly.pdbx_strand_id
1 'polypeptide(L)'
;ARTLELYKLLGILPEVEKRSTPMPIRKIYLPGNNEPIVGQQVVEELPTESHIYRVRESCASTLVSQLKSRPFQINGAILRQEEHQKLLREVLKADYGCEVESSTELESFTQDDEGVSVNLVKEGKRETTRVQWLVGADGAHSVVRKQLGLTFLGETHANIAVLIGDIEIENFRYSR
;
A
#
# COMPACT_ATOMS: atom_id res chain seq x y z
N ALA A 1 1.77 -7.95 -6.97
CA ALA A 1 1.33 -9.35 -7.18
C ALA A 1 0.41 -9.85 -6.05
N ARG A 2 0.87 -9.97 -4.79
CA ARG A 2 0.05 -10.58 -3.71
C ARG A 2 -1.19 -9.78 -3.31
N THR A 3 -1.09 -8.44 -3.26
CA THR A 3 -2.26 -7.58 -3.00
C THR A 3 -3.36 -7.75 -4.04
N LEU A 4 -3.00 -7.95 -5.32
CA LEU A 4 -3.98 -8.21 -6.39
C LEU A 4 -4.69 -9.56 -6.19
N GLU A 5 -4.03 -10.55 -5.61
CA GLU A 5 -4.69 -11.82 -5.24
C GLU A 5 -5.71 -11.62 -4.11
N LEU A 6 -5.42 -10.76 -3.14
CA LEU A 6 -6.39 -10.39 -2.09
C LEU A 6 -7.59 -9.68 -2.71
N TYR A 7 -7.40 -8.73 -3.62
CA TYR A 7 -8.52 -8.10 -4.33
C TYR A 7 -9.33 -9.08 -5.17
N LYS A 8 -8.68 -10.11 -5.71
CA LYS A 8 -9.38 -11.20 -6.41
C LYS A 8 -10.26 -11.99 -5.45
N LEU A 9 -9.74 -12.33 -4.27
CA LEU A 9 -10.50 -13.05 -3.23
C LEU A 9 -11.67 -12.22 -2.71
N LEU A 10 -11.48 -10.89 -2.61
CA LEU A 10 -12.53 -9.95 -2.23
C LEU A 10 -13.51 -9.62 -3.35
N GLY A 11 -13.32 -10.15 -4.57
CA GLY A 11 -14.20 -9.88 -5.72
C GLY A 11 -14.04 -8.50 -6.36
N ILE A 12 -13.13 -7.65 -5.86
CA ILE A 12 -12.98 -6.25 -6.29
C ILE A 12 -11.86 -6.05 -7.32
N LEU A 13 -11.16 -7.10 -7.73
CA LEU A 13 -10.04 -6.99 -8.69
C LEU A 13 -10.42 -6.28 -10.00
N PRO A 14 -11.55 -6.57 -10.68
CA PRO A 14 -11.89 -5.88 -11.92
C PRO A 14 -12.03 -4.36 -11.75
N GLU A 15 -12.58 -3.94 -10.60
CA GLU A 15 -12.76 -2.53 -10.25
C GLU A 15 -11.43 -1.84 -9.89
N VAL A 16 -10.49 -2.58 -9.31
CA VAL A 16 -9.11 -2.13 -9.10
C VAL A 16 -8.38 -1.97 -10.42
N GLU A 17 -8.46 -2.97 -11.30
CA GLU A 17 -7.78 -2.96 -12.61
C GLU A 17 -8.27 -1.79 -13.47
N LYS A 18 -9.58 -1.53 -13.49
CA LYS A 18 -10.20 -0.41 -14.21
C LYS A 18 -9.71 0.97 -13.75
N ARG A 19 -9.43 1.14 -12.46
CA ARG A 19 -8.96 2.42 -11.87
C ARG A 19 -7.43 2.54 -11.89
N SER A 20 -6.73 1.45 -12.19
CA SER A 20 -5.27 1.40 -12.15
C SER A 20 -4.63 1.72 -13.50
N THR A 21 -3.39 2.18 -13.46
CA THR A 21 -2.53 2.29 -14.63
C THR A 21 -1.44 1.21 -14.58
N PRO A 22 -0.95 0.74 -15.74
CA PRO A 22 0.23 -0.11 -15.78
C PRO A 22 1.42 0.57 -15.10
N MET A 23 2.35 -0.22 -14.57
CA MET A 23 3.58 0.31 -13.99
C MET A 23 4.30 1.22 -15.00
N PRO A 24 4.57 2.49 -14.67
CA PRO A 24 5.26 3.41 -15.56
C PRO A 24 6.73 2.99 -15.70
N ILE A 25 7.35 3.46 -16.77
CA ILE A 25 8.80 3.31 -16.96
C ILE A 25 9.50 4.11 -15.86
N ARG A 26 10.32 3.43 -15.05
CA ARG A 26 11.16 4.05 -14.04
C ARG A 26 12.51 4.39 -14.66
N LYS A 27 12.92 5.67 -14.59
CA LYS A 27 14.30 6.11 -14.85
C LYS A 27 14.94 6.53 -13.53
N ILE A 28 16.17 6.08 -13.30
CA ILE A 28 16.95 6.40 -12.11
C ILE A 28 18.18 7.17 -12.58
N TYR A 29 18.44 8.31 -11.94
CA TYR A 29 19.58 9.16 -12.24
C TYR A 29 20.46 9.25 -11.01
N LEU A 30 21.78 9.21 -11.20
CA LEU A 30 22.74 9.56 -10.16
C LEU A 30 22.99 11.08 -10.18
N PRO A 31 23.32 11.70 -9.02
CA PRO A 31 23.71 13.10 -8.99
C PRO A 31 24.82 13.40 -10.01
N GLY A 32 24.61 14.44 -10.83
CA GLY A 32 25.57 14.85 -11.86
C GLY A 32 25.53 14.04 -13.16
N ASN A 33 24.67 13.02 -13.27
CA ASN A 33 24.50 12.26 -14.51
C ASN A 33 23.22 12.69 -15.25
N ASN A 34 23.34 12.96 -16.55
CA ASN A 34 22.22 13.33 -17.43
C ASN A 34 21.58 12.13 -18.13
N GLU A 35 22.23 10.97 -18.08
CA GLU A 35 21.70 9.71 -18.61
C GLU A 35 21.21 8.81 -17.47
N PRO A 36 20.10 8.07 -17.67
CA PRO A 36 19.61 7.16 -16.65
C PRO A 36 20.55 5.95 -16.50
N ILE A 37 20.58 5.35 -15.32
CA ILE A 37 21.27 4.07 -15.09
C ILE A 37 20.56 2.99 -15.92
N VAL A 38 21.30 2.33 -16.81
CA VAL A 38 20.76 1.28 -17.70
C VAL A 38 20.90 -0.10 -17.07
N GLY A 39 19.77 -0.74 -16.81
CA GLY A 39 19.53 -2.20 -16.80
C GLY A 39 20.30 -3.09 -15.81
N GLN A 40 21.64 -3.08 -15.83
CA GLN A 40 22.45 -4.12 -15.23
C GLN A 40 23.02 -3.76 -13.85
N GLN A 41 23.20 -2.48 -13.54
CA GLN A 41 23.75 -2.03 -12.25
C GLN A 41 22.73 -1.89 -11.11
N VAL A 42 21.42 -1.86 -11.41
CA VAL A 42 20.37 -1.71 -10.38
C VAL A 42 19.98 -3.06 -9.74
N VAL A 43 20.33 -4.18 -10.38
CA VAL A 43 19.93 -5.53 -9.94
C VAL A 43 20.98 -6.20 -9.06
N GLU A 44 22.25 -5.82 -9.17
CA GLU A 44 23.34 -6.44 -8.38
C GLU A 44 23.35 -6.03 -6.89
N GLU A 45 22.71 -4.93 -6.51
CA GLU A 45 22.68 -4.45 -5.11
C GLU A 45 21.42 -4.85 -4.32
N LEU A 46 20.46 -5.55 -4.94
CA LEU A 46 19.25 -6.00 -4.24
C LEU A 46 19.49 -7.41 -3.69
N PRO A 47 19.37 -7.63 -2.35
CA PRO A 47 19.53 -8.96 -1.78
C PRO A 47 18.58 -9.94 -2.44
N THR A 48 19.15 -11.02 -2.98
CA THR A 48 18.49 -12.03 -3.82
C THR A 48 17.65 -13.01 -3.00
N GLU A 49 17.02 -12.55 -1.92
CA GLU A 49 16.11 -13.37 -1.14
C GLU A 49 14.72 -12.75 -1.15
N SER A 50 13.88 -13.22 -2.08
CA SER A 50 12.44 -13.12 -1.91
C SER A 50 11.78 -14.46 -2.18
N HIS A 51 11.19 -14.96 -1.09
CA HIS A 51 10.47 -16.21 -1.00
C HIS A 51 9.14 -16.10 -1.77
N ILE A 52 8.93 -17.07 -2.68
CA ILE A 52 7.64 -17.55 -3.21
C ILE A 52 6.90 -16.63 -4.23
N TYR A 53 6.84 -17.06 -5.51
CA TYR A 53 6.00 -16.46 -6.55
C TYR A 53 5.22 -17.50 -7.39
N ARG A 54 4.01 -17.13 -7.82
CA ARG A 54 3.03 -17.96 -8.56
C ARG A 54 3.12 -17.75 -10.07
N VAL A 55 3.22 -18.84 -10.82
CA VAL A 55 3.14 -18.89 -12.30
C VAL A 55 1.68 -19.11 -12.72
N ARG A 56 1.18 -18.43 -13.76
CA ARG A 56 -0.12 -18.74 -14.38
C ARG A 56 0.07 -19.76 -15.51
N GLU A 57 -0.69 -20.85 -15.49
CA GLU A 57 -0.65 -21.96 -16.46
C GLU A 57 -1.27 -21.65 -17.83
N SER A 58 -1.88 -20.48 -18.05
CA SER A 58 -2.53 -20.16 -19.34
C SER A 58 -1.55 -19.83 -20.48
N CYS A 59 -0.27 -20.15 -20.33
CA CYS A 59 0.76 -20.15 -21.37
C CYS A 59 1.51 -21.49 -21.46
N ALA A 60 0.90 -22.57 -20.96
CA ALA A 60 1.42 -23.92 -21.12
C ALA A 60 0.99 -24.49 -22.48
N SER A 61 1.79 -24.30 -23.51
CA SER A 61 2.22 -25.48 -24.27
C SER A 61 3.60 -25.39 -24.91
N THR A 62 4.36 -24.28 -24.77
CA THR A 62 5.70 -24.23 -25.42
C THR A 62 6.79 -23.50 -24.64
N LEU A 63 6.52 -22.91 -23.47
CA LEU A 63 7.43 -21.91 -22.88
C LEU A 63 7.89 -22.20 -21.45
N VAL A 64 7.97 -23.46 -21.02
CA VAL A 64 8.59 -23.77 -19.70
C VAL A 64 10.12 -23.74 -19.78
N SER A 65 10.72 -24.04 -20.94
CA SER A 65 12.18 -24.05 -21.12
C SER A 65 12.80 -22.66 -21.40
N GLN A 66 12.00 -21.67 -21.81
CA GLN A 66 12.48 -20.31 -22.12
C GLN A 66 12.35 -19.33 -20.95
N LEU A 67 11.89 -19.78 -19.78
CA LEU A 67 11.71 -18.95 -18.59
C LEU A 67 13.02 -18.58 -17.87
N LYS A 68 14.19 -19.06 -18.31
CA LYS A 68 15.48 -18.73 -17.70
C LYS A 68 16.05 -17.36 -18.11
N SER A 69 15.47 -16.68 -19.09
CA SER A 69 16.09 -15.46 -19.67
C SER A 69 15.15 -14.28 -19.91
N ARG A 70 13.97 -14.23 -19.26
CA ARG A 70 13.09 -13.05 -19.32
C ARG A 70 12.88 -12.51 -17.91
N PRO A 71 13.21 -11.23 -17.64
CA PRO A 71 12.94 -10.65 -16.33
C PRO A 71 11.45 -10.76 -16.04
N PHE A 72 11.16 -11.36 -14.88
CA PHE A 72 9.86 -11.61 -14.28
C PHE A 72 8.82 -10.53 -14.64
N GLN A 73 7.74 -10.91 -15.33
CA GLN A 73 6.62 -9.99 -15.58
C GLN A 73 5.88 -9.77 -14.26
N ILE A 74 6.29 -8.74 -13.52
CA ILE A 74 5.53 -8.20 -12.40
C ILE A 74 4.25 -7.61 -13.01
N ASN A 75 3.10 -8.28 -12.81
CA ASN A 75 1.78 -7.67 -13.00
C ASN A 75 1.58 -6.60 -11.91
N GLY A 76 2.30 -5.50 -12.06
CA GLY A 76 2.25 -4.33 -11.21
C GLY A 76 1.29 -3.32 -11.81
N ALA A 77 0.42 -2.80 -10.96
CA ALA A 77 -0.54 -1.76 -11.28
C ALA A 77 -0.34 -0.62 -10.28
N ILE A 78 -0.37 0.61 -10.77
CA ILE A 78 -0.40 1.80 -9.93
C ILE A 78 -1.85 2.24 -9.80
N LEU A 79 -2.27 2.43 -8.56
CA LEU A 79 -3.56 3.03 -8.22
C LEU A 79 -3.30 4.12 -7.20
N ARG A 80 -3.82 5.33 -7.46
CA ARG A 80 -3.73 6.45 -6.51
C ARG A 80 -4.34 6.02 -5.18
N GLN A 81 -3.67 6.36 -4.08
CA GLN A 81 -4.13 5.96 -2.75
C GLN A 81 -5.55 6.48 -2.44
N GLU A 82 -5.87 7.69 -2.90
CA GLU A 82 -7.21 8.27 -2.80
C GLU A 82 -8.28 7.43 -3.50
N GLU A 83 -8.06 7.06 -4.76
CA GLU A 83 -8.97 6.20 -5.54
C GLU A 83 -9.09 4.81 -4.94
N HIS A 84 -8.00 4.25 -4.43
CA HIS A 84 -8.02 2.98 -3.71
C HIS A 84 -8.89 3.05 -2.45
N GLN A 85 -8.72 4.08 -1.62
CA GLN A 85 -9.54 4.24 -0.41
C GLN A 85 -11.00 4.51 -0.75
N LYS A 86 -11.28 5.29 -1.81
CA LYS A 86 -12.64 5.55 -2.29
C LYS A 86 -13.33 4.24 -2.69
N LEU A 87 -12.68 3.41 -3.50
CA LEU A 87 -13.20 2.09 -3.85
C LEU A 87 -13.49 1.23 -2.62
N LEU A 88 -12.56 1.17 -1.65
CA LEU A 88 -12.78 0.39 -0.43
C LEU A 88 -13.96 0.91 0.40
N ARG A 89 -14.19 2.23 0.46
CA ARG A 89 -15.36 2.82 1.12
C ARG A 89 -16.66 2.49 0.38
N GLU A 90 -16.65 2.54 -0.96
CA GLU A 90 -17.79 2.14 -1.79
C GLU A 90 -18.18 0.67 -1.53
N VAL A 91 -17.18 -0.22 -1.47
CA VAL A 91 -17.35 -1.66 -1.19
C VAL A 91 -17.86 -1.89 0.23
N LEU A 92 -17.29 -1.23 1.25
CA LEU A 92 -17.75 -1.34 2.64
C LEU A 92 -19.23 -0.96 2.77
N LYS A 93 -19.64 0.12 2.12
CA LYS A 93 -21.03 0.58 2.16
C LYS A 93 -21.97 -0.36 1.42
N ALA A 94 -21.59 -0.79 0.20
CA ALA A 94 -22.44 -1.63 -0.65
C ALA A 94 -22.62 -3.04 -0.09
N ASP A 95 -21.53 -3.67 0.35
CA ASP A 95 -21.53 -5.10 0.68
C ASP A 95 -21.78 -5.37 2.17
N TYR A 96 -21.45 -4.40 3.04
CA TYR A 96 -21.51 -4.58 4.49
C TYR A 96 -22.38 -3.53 5.21
N GLY A 97 -22.89 -2.52 4.49
CA GLY A 97 -23.65 -1.43 5.09
C GLY A 97 -22.83 -0.57 6.06
N CYS A 98 -21.50 -0.65 5.99
CA CYS A 98 -20.60 0.07 6.89
C CYS A 98 -20.15 1.38 6.25
N GLU A 99 -20.20 2.47 7.02
CA GLU A 99 -19.69 3.77 6.60
C GLU A 99 -18.48 4.17 7.44
N VAL A 100 -17.53 4.86 6.81
CA VAL A 100 -16.35 5.39 7.52
C VAL A 100 -16.67 6.79 8.04
N GLU A 101 -16.61 6.94 9.36
CA GLU A 101 -16.74 8.24 10.02
C GLU A 101 -15.41 8.99 9.96
N SER A 102 -15.38 10.09 9.21
CA SER A 102 -14.23 11.00 9.16
C SER A 102 -14.29 12.03 10.30
N SER A 103 -13.22 12.80 10.50
CA SER A 103 -13.13 13.83 11.55
C SER A 103 -13.45 13.30 12.96
N THR A 104 -13.10 12.04 13.19
CA THR A 104 -13.31 11.30 14.44
C THR A 104 -11.97 10.73 14.89
N GLU A 105 -11.46 11.21 16.02
CA GLU A 105 -10.16 10.84 16.56
C GLU A 105 -10.32 10.04 17.86
N LEU A 106 -9.55 8.96 18.02
CA LEU A 106 -9.47 8.22 19.28
C LEU A 106 -8.48 8.92 20.23
N GLU A 107 -8.99 9.48 21.33
CA GLU A 107 -8.18 10.14 22.36
C GLU A 107 -7.62 9.10 23.35
N SER A 108 -8.45 8.16 23.81
CA SER A 108 -8.05 7.09 24.73
C SER A 108 -9.05 5.95 24.79
N PHE A 109 -8.66 4.85 25.44
CA PHE A 109 -9.58 3.78 25.79
C PHE A 109 -9.22 3.11 27.11
N THR A 110 -10.21 2.46 27.71
CA THR A 110 -10.04 1.51 28.81
C THR A 110 -10.72 0.20 28.43
N GLN A 111 -10.21 -0.93 28.90
CA GLN A 111 -10.82 -2.23 28.66
C GLN A 111 -11.01 -3.00 29.97
N ASP A 112 -12.00 -3.88 29.96
CA ASP A 112 -12.29 -4.85 31.00
C ASP A 112 -12.77 -6.15 30.34
N ASP A 113 -13.21 -7.13 31.14
CA ASP A 113 -13.59 -8.46 30.65
C ASP A 113 -14.83 -8.45 29.72
N GLU A 114 -15.60 -7.36 29.69
CA GLU A 114 -16.82 -7.23 28.88
C GLU A 114 -16.62 -6.41 27.60
N GLY A 115 -15.46 -5.76 27.41
CA GLY A 115 -15.17 -4.98 26.21
C GLY A 115 -14.32 -3.73 26.43
N VAL A 116 -14.45 -2.76 25.54
CA VAL A 116 -13.61 -1.57 25.45
C VAL A 116 -14.47 -0.30 25.49
N SER A 117 -14.20 0.58 26.45
CA SER A 117 -14.73 1.95 26.47
C SER A 117 -13.77 2.87 25.73
N VAL A 118 -14.21 3.46 24.63
CA VAL A 118 -13.40 4.37 23.79
C VAL A 118 -13.85 5.81 23.97
N ASN A 119 -12.89 6.71 24.12
CA ASN A 119 -13.09 8.15 24.19
C ASN A 119 -12.69 8.75 22.85
N LEU A 120 -13.67 9.36 22.17
CA LEU A 120 -13.54 9.89 20.83
C LEU A 120 -13.70 11.41 20.83
N VAL A 121 -13.05 12.08 19.88
CA VAL A 121 -13.32 13.47 19.52
C VAL A 121 -13.90 13.47 18.11
N LYS A 122 -15.19 13.72 18.01
CA LYS A 122 -15.95 13.76 16.76
C LYS A 122 -16.38 15.19 16.46
N GLU A 123 -15.90 15.74 15.35
CA GLU A 123 -16.18 17.13 14.96
C GLU A 123 -15.86 18.15 16.09
N GLY A 124 -14.80 17.87 16.85
CA GLY A 124 -14.38 18.68 18.00
C GLY A 124 -15.16 18.45 19.30
N LYS A 125 -16.15 17.55 19.31
CA LYS A 125 -16.93 17.19 20.51
C LYS A 125 -16.44 15.86 21.07
N ARG A 126 -16.28 15.79 22.39
CA ARG A 126 -15.94 14.54 23.06
C ARG A 126 -17.17 13.67 23.24
N GLU A 127 -17.02 12.39 22.92
CA GLU A 127 -18.01 11.36 23.20
C GLU A 127 -17.33 10.09 23.70
N THR A 128 -18.04 9.32 24.52
CA THR A 128 -17.60 8.01 24.98
C THR A 128 -18.57 6.96 24.47
N THR A 129 -18.04 5.90 23.87
CA THR A 129 -18.84 4.77 23.43
C THR A 129 -18.24 3.44 23.87
N ARG A 130 -19.08 2.42 23.97
CA ARG A 130 -18.71 1.09 24.41
C ARG A 130 -18.76 0.14 23.21
N VAL A 131 -17.67 -0.58 22.97
CA VAL A 131 -17.54 -1.54 21.88
C VAL A 131 -17.01 -2.87 22.41
N GLN A 132 -17.31 -3.97 21.71
CA GLN A 132 -16.78 -5.29 22.08
C GLN A 132 -15.29 -5.42 21.72
N TRP A 133 -14.86 -4.76 20.64
CA TRP A 133 -13.51 -4.88 20.10
C TRP A 133 -13.02 -3.54 19.61
N LEU A 134 -11.72 -3.29 19.78
CA LEU A 134 -11.00 -2.17 19.21
C LEU A 134 -9.84 -2.69 18.36
N VAL A 135 -9.77 -2.30 17.09
CA VAL A 135 -8.70 -2.68 16.16
C VAL A 135 -7.86 -1.43 15.84
N GLY A 136 -6.57 -1.47 16.21
CA GLY A 136 -5.62 -0.39 15.92
C GLY A 136 -5.13 -0.42 14.48
N ALA A 137 -5.66 0.49 13.64
CA ALA A 137 -5.20 0.73 12.27
C ALA A 137 -4.81 2.21 12.05
N ASP A 138 -4.34 2.86 13.10
CA ASP A 138 -4.08 4.31 13.26
C ASP A 138 -2.62 4.73 12.95
N GLY A 139 -1.90 3.89 12.20
CA GLY A 139 -0.62 4.25 11.57
C GLY A 139 0.58 4.38 12.52
N ALA A 140 1.62 5.07 12.04
CA ALA A 140 2.92 5.12 12.71
C ALA A 140 2.87 5.73 14.12
N HIS A 141 1.98 6.68 14.38
CA HIS A 141 1.83 7.35 15.67
C HIS A 141 0.74 6.76 16.58
N SER A 142 0.24 5.55 16.24
CA SER A 142 -0.86 4.85 16.88
C SER A 142 -1.03 5.11 18.39
N VAL A 143 -2.21 5.63 18.76
CA VAL A 143 -2.67 5.78 20.14
C VAL A 143 -2.92 4.41 20.75
N VAL A 144 -3.51 3.50 19.97
CA VAL A 144 -3.82 2.13 20.42
C VAL A 144 -2.54 1.40 20.85
N ARG A 145 -1.53 1.38 19.99
CA ARG A 145 -0.24 0.73 20.27
C ARG A 145 0.43 1.31 21.51
N LYS A 146 0.44 2.64 21.65
CA LYS A 146 1.07 3.34 22.78
C LYS A 146 0.38 3.03 24.11
N GLN A 147 -0.95 3.07 24.16
CA GLN A 147 -1.71 2.80 25.40
C GLN A 147 -1.62 1.34 25.83
N LEU A 148 -1.50 0.40 24.89
CA LEU A 148 -1.22 -1.01 25.20
C LEU A 148 0.22 -1.26 25.68
N GLY A 149 1.09 -0.23 25.70
CA GLY A 149 2.49 -0.39 26.07
C GLY A 149 3.30 -1.23 25.06
N LEU A 150 2.81 -1.37 23.82
CA LEU A 150 3.49 -2.18 22.80
C LEU A 150 4.67 -1.42 22.22
N THR A 151 5.83 -2.05 22.28
CA THR A 151 7.06 -1.49 21.71
C THR A 151 7.04 -1.59 20.18
N PHE A 152 7.38 -0.48 19.52
CA PHE A 152 7.67 -0.47 18.09
C PHE A 152 9.17 -0.30 17.91
N LEU A 153 9.87 -1.43 17.72
CA LEU A 153 11.31 -1.44 17.51
C LEU A 153 11.59 -1.02 16.07
N GLY A 154 12.22 0.14 15.90
CA GLY A 154 12.64 0.64 14.61
C GLY A 154 13.76 1.66 14.81
N GLU A 155 14.67 1.71 13.84
CA GLU A 155 15.75 2.68 13.81
C GLU A 155 15.38 3.80 12.84
N THR A 156 15.60 5.05 13.25
CA THR A 156 15.48 6.18 12.32
C THR A 156 16.83 6.41 11.65
N HIS A 157 16.88 6.19 10.33
CA HIS A 157 18.07 6.48 9.54
C HIS A 157 18.12 7.97 9.16
N ALA A 158 18.62 8.81 10.06
CA ALA A 158 18.68 10.27 9.88
C ALA A 158 19.49 10.73 8.64
N ASN A 159 20.32 9.85 8.08
CA ASN A 159 21.19 10.16 6.94
C ASN A 159 20.52 9.97 5.57
N ILE A 160 19.26 9.50 5.54
CA ILE A 160 18.52 9.25 4.30
C ILE A 160 17.44 10.31 4.16
N ALA A 161 17.65 11.28 3.25
CA ALA A 161 16.63 12.23 2.85
C ALA A 161 16.01 11.79 1.52
N VAL A 162 14.70 11.56 1.52
CA VAL A 162 13.93 11.27 0.31
C VAL A 162 12.96 12.42 0.07
N LEU A 163 13.01 13.00 -1.13
CA LEU A 163 12.01 13.95 -1.61
C LEU A 163 11.14 13.22 -2.65
N ILE A 164 9.83 13.26 -2.42
CA ILE A 164 8.83 12.67 -3.32
C ILE A 164 7.93 13.82 -3.76
N GLY A 165 7.67 13.92 -5.06
CA GLY A 165 6.77 14.92 -5.61
C GLY A 165 6.08 14.40 -6.86
N ASP A 166 4.77 14.65 -6.93
CA ASP A 166 4.00 14.51 -8.15
C ASP A 166 4.13 15.81 -8.95
N ILE A 167 4.75 15.76 -10.13
CA ILE A 167 5.09 16.93 -10.93
C ILE A 167 4.45 16.80 -12.31
N GLU A 168 3.72 17.83 -12.71
CA GLU A 168 3.28 18.00 -14.10
C GLU A 168 4.37 18.75 -14.88
N ILE A 169 4.77 18.19 -16.02
CA ILE A 169 5.80 18.78 -16.88
C ILE A 169 5.16 19.09 -18.23
N GLU A 170 5.06 20.38 -18.56
CA GLU A 170 4.61 20.82 -19.87
C GLU A 170 5.67 20.53 -20.94
N ASN A 171 5.23 20.14 -22.14
CA ASN A 171 6.09 19.95 -23.31
C ASN A 171 7.23 18.92 -23.12
N PHE A 172 7.06 17.93 -22.22
CA PHE A 172 8.04 16.88 -22.02
C PHE A 172 8.22 16.04 -23.30
N ARG A 173 9.35 16.21 -24.00
CA ARG A 173 9.67 15.44 -25.19
C ARG A 173 10.36 14.14 -24.81
N TYR A 174 9.62 13.05 -24.94
CA TYR A 174 10.15 11.71 -24.72
C TYR A 174 11.03 11.28 -25.91
N SER A 175 12.35 11.20 -25.73
CA SER A 175 13.21 10.45 -26.64
C SER A 175 13.09 8.97 -26.29
N ARG A 176 12.57 8.17 -27.23
CA ARG A 176 12.56 6.70 -27.15
C ARG A 176 13.96 6.13 -27.26
#